data_AF-A0A4Z0PZH3-F1
#
_entry.id   AF-A0A4Z0PZH3-F1
#
_cell.length_a   1.000
_cell.length_b   1.000
_cell.length_c   1.000
_cell.angle_alpha   90.00
_cell.angle_beta   90.00
_cell.angle_gamma   90.00
#
_symmetry.space_group_name_H-M   'P 1'
#
loop_
_entity.id
_entity.type
_entity.pdbx_description
1 polymer ?
#
loop_
_entity_poly.entity_id
_entity_poly.type
_entity_poly.pdbx_seq_one_letter_code
_entity_poly.pdbx_strand_id
1 'polypeptide(L)'
;MQYDEPAEVLTNYDYILFDKKYETVLRQLEGQIDINPVTVTDGVRHLVWDNYLEIRIHRSVESDTLQAYIGNGLDMYRFGEKSVFVSEALKAAFEKVNQQGLHFSLGLSEFA
;
A
#
# COMPACT_ATOMS: atom_id res chain seq x y z
N MET A 1 20.53 -15.59 14.91
CA MET A 1 19.85 -14.33 14.57
C MET A 1 18.64 -14.72 13.75
N GLN A 2 17.44 -14.56 14.31
CA GLN A 2 16.20 -14.77 13.59
C GLN A 2 16.03 -13.51 12.72
N TYR A 3 16.13 -13.68 11.42
CA TYR A 3 15.88 -12.58 10.49
C TYR A 3 14.37 -12.52 10.32
N ASP A 4 13.77 -11.44 10.82
CA ASP A 4 12.33 -11.24 10.71
C ASP A 4 11.92 -11.01 9.25
N GLU A 5 10.66 -11.34 8.95
CA GLU A 5 10.05 -11.03 7.66
C GLU A 5 10.15 -9.53 7.35
N PRO A 6 10.18 -9.15 6.06
CA PRO A 6 10.16 -7.75 5.68
C PRO A 6 8.87 -7.09 6.17
N ALA A 7 8.86 -5.76 6.20
CA ALA A 7 7.66 -5.01 6.54
C ALA A 7 6.47 -5.45 5.66
N GLU A 8 5.26 -5.33 6.21
CA GLU A 8 4.02 -5.71 5.53
C GLU A 8 3.75 -4.86 4.28
N VAL A 9 4.40 -3.70 4.21
CA VAL A 9 4.43 -2.83 3.04
C VAL A 9 5.87 -2.44 2.73
N LEU A 10 6.26 -2.58 1.47
CA LEU A 10 7.53 -2.09 0.94
C LEU A 10 7.24 -1.15 -0.23
N THR A 11 7.79 0.05 -0.20
CA THR A 11 7.59 1.01 -1.29
C THR A 11 8.77 0.99 -2.26
N ASN A 12 8.46 1.10 -3.54
CA ASN A 12 9.43 1.40 -4.58
C ASN A 12 8.85 2.55 -5.42
N TYR A 13 9.70 3.23 -6.18
CA TYR A 13 9.33 4.43 -6.93
C TYR A 13 8.11 4.19 -7.85
N ASP A 14 8.02 3.00 -8.45
CA ASP A 14 6.98 2.67 -9.43
C ASP A 14 5.89 1.72 -8.92
N TYR A 15 6.05 1.13 -7.75
CA TYR A 15 5.09 0.14 -7.22
C TYR A 15 5.20 0.00 -5.71
N ILE A 16 4.19 -0.62 -5.12
CA ILE A 16 4.14 -0.91 -3.69
C ILE A 16 3.95 -2.40 -3.52
N LEU A 17 4.75 -3.02 -2.67
CA LEU A 17 4.54 -4.40 -2.25
C LEU A 17 3.68 -4.40 -1.00
N PHE A 18 2.59 -5.16 -1.02
CA PHE A 18 1.75 -5.42 0.15
C PHE A 18 1.80 -6.90 0.49
N ASP A 19 1.78 -7.22 1.79
CA ASP A 19 1.52 -8.58 2.23
C ASP A 19 0.14 -9.05 1.72
N LYS A 20 0.10 -10.29 1.24
CA LYS A 20 -1.07 -10.92 0.63
C LYS A 20 -2.27 -11.00 1.55
N LYS A 21 -2.12 -10.90 2.87
CA LYS A 21 -3.26 -10.81 3.79
C LYS A 21 -4.20 -9.62 3.50
N TYR A 22 -3.69 -8.57 2.85
CA TYR A 22 -4.47 -7.40 2.45
C TYR A 22 -5.20 -7.56 1.10
N GLU A 23 -5.04 -8.68 0.40
CA GLU A 23 -5.57 -8.92 -0.95
C GLU A 23 -7.06 -8.60 -1.07
N THR A 24 -7.87 -9.08 -0.11
CA THR A 24 -9.32 -8.88 -0.12
C THR A 24 -9.72 -7.40 -0.05
N VAL A 25 -8.95 -6.58 0.66
CA VAL A 25 -9.19 -5.13 0.73
C VAL A 25 -8.72 -4.46 -0.56
N LEU A 26 -7.53 -4.82 -1.05
CA LEU A 26 -6.95 -4.25 -2.26
C LEU A 26 -7.80 -4.55 -3.50
N ARG A 27 -8.37 -5.75 -3.63
CA ARG A 27 -9.26 -6.10 -4.74
C ARG A 27 -10.53 -5.27 -4.83
N GLN A 28 -10.94 -4.58 -3.75
CA GLN A 28 -12.07 -3.65 -3.78
C GLN A 28 -11.73 -2.33 -4.49
N LEU A 29 -10.46 -2.09 -4.81
CA LEU A 29 -9.95 -0.94 -5.55
C LEU A 29 -9.83 -1.23 -7.06
N GLU A 30 -10.59 -2.19 -7.57
CA GLU A 30 -10.59 -2.53 -9.00
C GLU A 30 -10.81 -1.28 -9.87
N GLY A 31 -9.95 -1.10 -10.87
CA GLY A 31 -9.95 0.08 -11.74
C GLY A 31 -9.22 1.31 -11.18
N GLN A 32 -8.72 1.26 -9.94
CA GLN A 32 -7.79 2.25 -9.38
C GLN A 32 -6.34 1.73 -9.34
N ILE A 33 -6.17 0.41 -9.17
CA ILE A 33 -4.87 -0.25 -9.06
C ILE A 33 -4.80 -1.51 -9.92
N ASP A 34 -3.58 -1.90 -10.30
CA ASP A 34 -3.25 -3.26 -10.71
C ASP A 34 -2.68 -4.04 -9.53
N ILE A 35 -2.98 -5.33 -9.46
CA ILE A 35 -2.52 -6.24 -8.41
C ILE A 35 -1.89 -7.47 -9.07
N ASN A 36 -0.60 -7.71 -8.81
CA ASN A 36 0.10 -8.89 -9.30
C ASN A 36 0.77 -9.63 -8.13
N PRO A 37 0.57 -10.95 -7.96
CA PRO A 37 1.34 -11.71 -6.98
C PRO A 37 2.81 -11.75 -7.40
N VAL A 38 3.72 -11.55 -6.44
CA VAL A 38 5.17 -11.53 -6.68
C VAL A 38 5.93 -12.26 -5.60
N THR A 39 7.15 -12.67 -5.93
CA THR A 39 8.11 -13.24 -4.98
C THR A 39 9.21 -12.22 -4.71
N VAL A 40 9.42 -11.89 -3.44
CA VAL A 40 10.54 -11.06 -2.99
C VAL A 40 11.71 -11.96 -2.65
N THR A 41 12.89 -11.63 -3.15
CA THR A 41 14.12 -12.38 -2.86
C THR A 41 15.19 -11.44 -2.33
N ASP A 42 15.70 -11.71 -1.13
CA ASP A 42 16.92 -11.09 -0.62
C ASP A 42 18.12 -11.92 -1.10
N GLY A 43 18.79 -11.42 -2.14
CA GLY A 43 19.94 -12.10 -2.73
C GLY A 43 21.19 -12.16 -1.84
N VAL A 44 21.29 -11.30 -0.82
CA VAL A 44 22.43 -11.26 0.12
C VAL A 44 22.23 -12.29 1.22
N ARG A 45 21.00 -12.41 1.72
CA ARG A 45 20.65 -13.34 2.82
C ARG A 45 20.11 -14.68 2.33
N HIS A 46 19.88 -14.83 1.03
CA HIS A 46 19.23 -15.98 0.41
C HIS A 46 17.84 -16.30 0.99
N LEU A 47 17.08 -15.24 1.31
CA LEU A 47 15.71 -15.36 1.79
C LEU A 47 14.72 -15.13 0.65
N VAL A 48 13.58 -15.83 0.70
CA VAL A 48 12.54 -15.79 -0.32
C VAL A 48 11.19 -15.69 0.38
N TRP A 49 10.34 -14.77 -0.10
CA TRP A 49 9.01 -14.51 0.41
C TRP A 49 8.00 -14.47 -0.74
N ASP A 50 7.01 -15.35 -0.73
CA ASP A 50 5.98 -15.52 -1.77
C ASP A 50 4.59 -15.00 -1.35
N ASN A 51 4.55 -14.30 -0.23
CA ASN A 51 3.36 -13.69 0.38
C ASN A 51 3.18 -12.22 0.00
N TYR A 52 3.73 -11.75 -1.12
CA TYR A 52 3.61 -10.34 -1.54
C TYR A 52 2.80 -10.13 -2.81
N LEU A 53 2.16 -8.96 -2.86
CA LEU A 53 1.41 -8.42 -3.98
C LEU A 53 2.07 -7.13 -4.43
N GLU A 54 2.46 -7.03 -5.70
CA GLU A 54 2.82 -5.78 -6.35
C GLU A 54 1.55 -5.00 -6.72
N ILE A 55 1.49 -3.76 -6.24
CA ILE A 55 0.41 -2.81 -6.43
C ILE A 55 0.93 -1.64 -7.26
N ARG A 56 0.26 -1.39 -8.39
CA ARG A 56 0.51 -0.20 -9.23
C ARG A 56 -0.72 0.68 -9.22
N ILE A 57 -0.55 1.92 -8.78
CA ILE A 57 -1.65 2.90 -8.71
C ILE A 57 -1.73 3.68 -10.01
N HIS A 58 -2.91 3.65 -10.65
CA HIS A 58 -3.15 4.28 -11.95
C HIS A 58 -3.36 5.79 -11.89
N ARG A 59 -3.86 6.28 -10.76
CA ARG A 59 -4.30 7.67 -10.60
C ARG A 59 -3.34 8.44 -9.70
N SER A 60 -2.92 9.60 -10.14
CA SER A 60 -2.20 10.59 -9.33
C SER A 60 -3.11 11.76 -8.98
N VAL A 61 -2.90 12.33 -7.80
CA VAL A 61 -3.61 13.52 -7.33
C VAL A 61 -2.62 14.57 -6.84
N GLU A 62 -2.90 15.84 -7.11
CA GLU A 62 -2.11 16.97 -6.63
C GLU A 62 -2.64 17.48 -5.27
N SER A 63 -1.82 18.24 -4.53
CA SER A 63 -2.16 18.76 -3.18
C SER A 63 -3.49 19.49 -3.12
N ASP A 64 -3.76 20.30 -4.13
CA ASP A 64 -4.88 21.24 -4.14
C ASP A 64 -6.22 20.51 -4.31
N THR A 65 -6.17 19.31 -4.91
CA THR A 65 -7.32 18.42 -5.07
C THR A 65 -7.65 17.59 -3.82
N LEU A 66 -6.70 17.39 -2.90
CA LEU A 66 -6.95 16.61 -1.68
C LEU A 66 -7.74 17.39 -0.62
N GLN A 67 -7.57 18.71 -0.52
CA GLN A 67 -8.35 19.53 0.42
C GLN A 67 -9.84 19.53 0.08
N ALA A 68 -10.20 19.32 -1.18
CA ALA A 68 -11.58 19.21 -1.66
C ALA A 68 -12.10 17.76 -1.69
N TYR A 69 -11.27 16.76 -1.31
CA TYR A 69 -11.62 15.35 -1.45
C TYR A 69 -12.59 14.90 -0.34
N ILE A 70 -13.88 14.87 -0.66
CA ILE A 70 -14.96 14.31 0.17
C ILE A 70 -15.31 12.92 -0.35
N GLY A 71 -14.30 12.05 -0.52
CA GLY A 71 -14.53 10.68 -0.96
C GLY A 71 -15.11 9.85 0.17
N ASN A 72 -16.35 9.40 0.02
CA ASN A 72 -17.00 8.46 0.94
C ASN A 72 -16.63 6.99 0.68
N GLY A 73 -15.75 6.73 -0.30
CA GLY A 73 -15.40 5.41 -0.81
C GLY A 73 -14.01 4.93 -0.41
N LEU A 74 -13.67 3.71 -0.87
CA LEU A 74 -12.32 3.17 -0.77
C LEU A 74 -11.49 3.74 -1.93
N ASP A 75 -10.48 4.54 -1.62
CA ASP A 75 -9.69 5.18 -2.66
C ASP A 75 -8.21 5.21 -2.35
N MET A 76 -7.41 5.02 -3.40
CA MET A 76 -5.95 5.05 -3.34
C MET A 76 -5.39 5.83 -4.53
N TYR A 77 -4.56 6.83 -4.25
CA TYR A 77 -3.95 7.69 -5.26
C TYR A 77 -2.47 7.87 -5.00
N ARG A 78 -1.66 7.97 -6.06
CA ARG A 78 -0.31 8.51 -5.92
C ARG A 78 -0.38 9.98 -5.52
N PHE A 79 0.45 10.36 -4.56
CA PHE A 79 0.61 11.73 -4.14
C PHE A 79 2.06 12.18 -4.29
N GLY A 80 2.31 13.03 -5.27
CA GLY A 80 3.69 13.38 -5.66
C GLY A 80 4.49 12.15 -6.08
N GLU A 81 5.83 12.24 -5.93
CA GLU A 81 6.74 11.18 -6.36
C GLU A 81 6.92 10.05 -5.33
N LYS A 82 6.64 10.30 -4.05
CA LYS A 82 7.07 9.41 -2.96
C LYS A 82 5.97 9.02 -1.98
N SER A 83 4.76 9.52 -2.15
CA SER A 83 3.70 9.32 -1.17
C SER A 83 2.45 8.74 -1.83
N VAL A 84 1.62 8.13 -0.99
CA VAL A 84 0.32 7.63 -1.39
C VAL A 84 -0.73 8.22 -0.48
N PHE A 85 -1.81 8.68 -1.11
CA PHE A 85 -3.03 9.02 -0.41
C PHE A 85 -3.93 7.79 -0.34
N VAL A 86 -4.50 7.56 0.84
CA VAL A 86 -5.43 6.48 1.15
C VAL A 86 -6.61 7.12 1.86
N SER A 87 -7.83 6.87 1.39
CA SER A 87 -9.03 7.39 2.04
C SER A 87 -9.22 6.81 3.46
N GLU A 88 -9.90 7.53 4.34
CA GLU A 88 -10.15 7.07 5.71
C GLU A 88 -10.92 5.74 5.75
N ALA A 89 -11.86 5.54 4.82
CA ALA A 89 -12.57 4.26 4.69
C ALA A 89 -11.63 3.10 4.35
N LEU A 90 -10.63 3.35 3.49
CA LEU A 90 -9.62 2.35 3.12
C LEU A 90 -8.63 2.09 4.27
N LYS A 91 -8.22 3.11 5.02
CA LYS A 91 -7.45 2.93 6.26
C LYS A 91 -8.17 2.02 7.25
N ALA A 92 -9.45 2.33 7.53
CA ALA A 92 -10.28 1.52 8.42
C ALA A 92 -10.47 0.08 7.92
N ALA A 93 -10.50 -0.14 6.59
CA ALA A 93 -10.55 -1.48 6.01
C ALA A 93 -9.23 -2.24 6.24
N PHE A 94 -8.08 -1.58 6.11
CA PHE A 94 -6.78 -2.20 6.41
C PHE A 94 -6.58 -2.50 7.89
N GLU A 95 -7.00 -1.60 8.79
CA GLU A 95 -6.93 -1.81 10.24
C GLU A 95 -7.74 -3.03 10.70
N LYS A 96 -8.84 -3.36 10.02
CA LYS A 96 -9.61 -4.59 10.30
C LYS A 96 -8.85 -5.87 9.95
N VAL A 97 -7.91 -5.80 9.00
CA VAL A 97 -7.04 -6.94 8.66
C VAL A 97 -5.92 -7.06 9.68
N ASN A 98 -5.28 -5.94 10.02
CA ASN A 98 -4.26 -5.87 11.06
C ASN A 98 -4.17 -4.45 11.64
N GLN A 99 -4.59 -4.29 12.89
CA GLN A 99 -4.67 -2.98 13.56
C GLN A 99 -3.31 -2.30 13.76
N GLN A 100 -2.22 -3.05 13.74
CA GLN A 100 -0.86 -2.54 13.98
C GLN A 100 0.07 -2.71 12.77
N GLY A 101 -0.45 -3.22 11.65
CA GLY A 101 0.36 -3.56 10.48
C GLY A 101 0.76 -2.36 9.63
N LEU A 102 -0.15 -1.39 9.48
CA LEU A 102 0.05 -0.19 8.68
C LEU A 102 -0.04 1.05 9.55
N HIS A 103 0.95 1.94 9.41
CA HIS A 103 0.93 3.25 10.05
C HIS A 103 0.54 4.32 9.03
N PHE A 104 -0.55 5.02 9.31
CA PHE A 104 -1.01 6.14 8.50
C PHE A 104 -0.85 7.44 9.29
N SER A 105 -0.14 8.43 8.75
CA SER A 105 -0.14 9.81 9.27
C SER A 105 -1.37 10.60 8.80
N LEU A 106 -1.78 11.58 9.61
CA LEU A 106 -2.79 12.57 9.26
C LEU A 106 -2.26 13.48 8.14
N GLY A 107 -2.73 13.23 6.92
CA GLY A 107 -2.18 13.83 5.71
C GLY A 107 -0.90 13.11 5.28
N LEU A 108 -0.95 12.54 4.07
CA LEU A 108 0.16 11.91 3.34
C LEU A 108 0.90 10.85 4.15
N SER A 109 0.57 9.59 3.87
CA SER A 109 1.33 8.48 4.46
C SER A 109 2.73 8.46 3.83
N GLU A 110 3.72 8.85 4.63
CA GLU A 110 5.13 8.58 4.35
C GLU A 110 5.42 7.16 4.83
N PHE A 111 5.79 6.30 3.89
CA PHE A 111 6.18 4.93 4.18
C PHE A 111 7.71 4.87 4.08
N ALA A 112 8.35 4.54 5.20
CA ALA A 112 9.81 4.46 5.34
C ALA A 112 10.42 3.33 4.52
#